data_AF-A0AA38R4H3-F1
#
_entry.id   AF-A0AA38R4H3-F1
#
_cell.length_a   1.000
_cell.length_b   1.000
_cell.length_c   1.000
_cell.angle_alpha   90.00
_cell.angle_beta   90.00
_cell.angle_gamma   90.00
#
_symmetry.space_group_name_H-M   'P 1'
#
loop_
_entity.id
_entity.type
_entity.pdbx_description
1 polymer ?
#
loop_
_entity_poly.entity_id
_entity_poly.type
_entity_poly.pdbx_seq_one_letter_code
_entity_poly.pdbx_strand_id
1 'polypeptide(L)'
;MAFMKFIHAAAFLAATVAANPLPAPPSATEAPTATLKELPFFGHIAGNFQPSSNFPTNATKTKRETGEWVQLSADARWDQSNIQDGVGDGSDSYTMYWGSGGSWDGWPTRSQWVSFENMFNNNKNFMFSSCSQWGVDNDSGPEVGAIWDSIQEVGAETGVDHRFILAVILQESGGCVRAPTSNYGVRNPGLMQDHDGDATCNSDITGVVQNPCPTATVEQMIREGTAGTNSGDGLANCINQAGWSDDADFYRAARIYNSGSVDSSGRLEAGIATHCYASDIANRLTGWVYASHGCTCDDNPSSCGI
;
A
#
# COMPACT_ATOMS: atom_id res chain seq x y z
N MET A 1 -16.41 16.85 -62.09
CA MET A 1 -16.85 17.03 -60.69
C MET A 1 -15.63 16.81 -59.81
N ALA A 2 -14.99 17.90 -59.39
CA ALA A 2 -13.86 17.88 -58.48
C ALA A 2 -14.39 18.07 -57.06
N PHE A 3 -14.18 17.09 -56.19
CA PHE A 3 -14.47 17.22 -54.75
C PHE A 3 -13.15 17.45 -54.01
N MET A 4 -12.93 18.72 -53.69
CA MET A 4 -11.85 19.22 -52.85
C MET A 4 -12.28 19.02 -51.38
N LYS A 5 -11.66 18.08 -50.67
CA LYS A 5 -11.90 17.89 -49.23
C LYS A 5 -11.00 18.84 -48.44
N PHE A 6 -11.64 19.74 -47.70
CA PHE A 6 -11.00 20.64 -46.76
C PHE A 6 -10.49 19.90 -45.52
N ILE A 7 -9.29 20.30 -45.10
CA ILE A 7 -8.53 19.88 -43.93
C ILE A 7 -9.23 20.38 -42.65
N HIS A 8 -9.30 19.53 -41.62
CA HIS A 8 -9.34 19.97 -40.21
C HIS A 8 -8.33 19.13 -39.43
N ALA A 9 -7.10 19.62 -39.33
CA ALA A 9 -6.12 19.13 -38.36
C ALA A 9 -6.36 19.90 -37.05
N ALA A 10 -6.99 19.25 -36.08
CA ALA A 10 -7.04 19.76 -34.72
C ALA A 10 -5.69 19.50 -34.06
N ALA A 11 -4.86 20.52 -33.95
CA ALA A 11 -3.65 20.47 -33.14
C ALA A 11 -4.05 20.57 -31.66
N PHE A 12 -3.99 19.45 -30.95
CA PHE A 12 -4.04 19.45 -29.49
C PHE A 12 -2.70 20.00 -28.97
N LEU A 13 -2.70 21.24 -28.47
CA LEU A 13 -1.63 21.72 -27.61
C LEU A 13 -1.81 21.06 -26.24
N ALA A 14 -0.99 20.05 -25.94
CA ALA A 14 -0.82 19.58 -24.56
C ALA A 14 -0.03 20.66 -23.81
N ALA A 15 -0.72 21.44 -22.97
CA ALA A 15 -0.05 22.30 -22.01
C ALA A 15 0.46 21.41 -20.87
N THR A 16 1.75 21.07 -20.88
CA THR A 16 2.44 20.50 -19.72
C THR A 16 2.59 21.60 -18.68
N VAL A 17 1.61 21.72 -17.79
CA VAL A 17 1.84 22.40 -16.51
C VAL A 17 2.65 21.41 -15.67
N ALA A 18 3.96 21.62 -15.61
CA ALA A 18 4.78 21.02 -14.57
C ALA A 18 4.31 21.65 -13.26
N ALA A 19 3.34 21.01 -12.60
CA ALA A 19 3.08 21.29 -11.19
C ALA A 19 4.36 20.85 -10.47
N ASN A 20 5.10 21.80 -9.89
CA ASN A 20 6.14 21.43 -8.95
C ASN A 20 5.45 20.64 -7.84
N PRO A 21 5.90 19.41 -7.52
CA PRO A 21 5.32 18.66 -6.41
C PRO A 21 5.43 19.53 -5.16
N LEU A 22 4.33 19.61 -4.41
CA LEU A 22 4.34 20.27 -3.12
C LEU A 22 5.46 19.62 -2.29
N PRO A 23 6.49 20.37 -1.85
CA PRO A 23 7.54 19.79 -1.04
C PRO A 23 6.92 19.21 0.23
N ALA A 24 7.38 18.02 0.64
CA ALA A 24 7.00 17.42 1.91
C ALA A 24 7.02 18.48 3.03
N PRO A 25 6.03 18.50 3.94
CA PRO A 25 6.08 19.40 5.07
C PRO A 25 7.40 19.16 5.83
N PRO A 26 8.13 20.20 6.27
CA PRO A 26 9.44 20.06 6.92
C PRO A 26 9.44 19.09 8.12
N SER A 27 8.27 18.88 8.73
CA SER A 27 8.02 17.93 9.81
C SER A 27 8.08 16.45 9.41
N ALA A 28 8.12 16.12 8.11
CA ALA A 28 8.18 14.76 7.59
C ALA A 28 9.61 14.19 7.53
N THR A 29 10.64 15.05 7.59
CA THR A 29 12.05 14.65 7.34
C THR A 29 12.94 14.68 8.57
N GLU A 30 12.44 15.01 9.75
CA GLU A 30 13.24 15.05 10.97
C GLU A 30 13.06 13.78 11.79
N ALA A 31 14.15 13.02 11.96
CA ALA A 31 14.17 11.87 12.84
C ALA A 31 13.98 12.31 14.30
N PRO A 32 13.17 11.58 15.10
CA PRO A 32 12.99 11.89 16.51
C PRO A 32 14.31 11.70 17.27
N THR A 33 14.57 12.58 18.25
CA THR A 33 15.79 12.53 19.07
C THR A 33 15.81 11.33 20.04
N ALA A 34 14.65 10.72 20.28
CA ALA A 34 14.48 9.55 21.14
C ALA A 34 14.19 8.31 20.32
N THR A 35 14.93 7.24 20.57
CA THR A 35 14.68 5.91 19.99
C THR A 35 13.42 5.29 20.61
N LEU A 36 12.58 4.66 19.78
CA LEU A 36 11.46 3.87 20.28
C LEU A 36 11.96 2.72 21.16
N LYS A 37 11.32 2.52 22.30
CA LYS A 37 11.67 1.47 23.26
C LYS A 37 11.23 0.08 22.80
N GLU A 38 10.12 0.03 22.06
CA GLU A 38 9.53 -1.15 21.45
C GLU A 38 8.93 -0.73 20.12
N LEU A 39 9.10 -1.54 19.07
CA LEU A 39 8.48 -1.29 17.78
C LEU A 39 7.02 -1.74 17.84
N PRO A 40 6.06 -0.92 17.38
CA PRO A 40 4.69 -1.36 17.22
C PRO A 40 4.58 -2.56 16.27
N PHE A 41 3.48 -3.31 16.41
CA PHE A 41 3.22 -4.45 15.55
C PHE A 41 3.06 -4.00 14.10
N PHE A 42 3.67 -4.75 13.18
CA PHE A 42 3.38 -4.63 11.77
C PHE A 42 3.52 -5.99 11.09
N GLY A 43 2.44 -6.43 10.43
CA GLY A 43 2.36 -7.68 9.69
C GLY A 43 3.15 -8.86 10.26
N HIS A 44 3.64 -9.70 9.35
CA HIS A 44 4.65 -10.70 9.69
C HIS A 44 6.00 -10.20 9.18
N ILE A 45 7.00 -10.16 10.07
CA ILE A 45 8.42 -9.86 9.75
C ILE A 45 8.94 -10.74 8.59
N ALA A 46 8.30 -11.89 8.41
CA ALA A 46 8.64 -12.87 7.42
C ALA A 46 8.10 -12.56 6.01
N GLY A 47 7.30 -11.49 5.83
CA GLY A 47 6.73 -11.04 4.56
C GLY A 47 5.37 -11.65 4.20
N ASN A 48 4.76 -11.15 3.11
CA ASN A 48 3.48 -11.64 2.59
C ASN A 48 3.65 -12.89 1.68
N PHE A 49 2.56 -13.61 1.41
CA PHE A 49 2.62 -14.88 0.64
C PHE A 49 2.59 -14.68 -0.89
N GLN A 50 1.80 -13.71 -1.37
CA GLN A 50 1.68 -13.30 -2.78
C GLN A 50 1.93 -14.40 -3.83
N PRO A 51 1.04 -15.39 -3.97
CA PRO A 51 1.23 -16.47 -4.92
C PRO A 51 1.07 -15.97 -6.36
N SER A 52 1.81 -16.57 -7.30
CA SER A 52 1.60 -16.35 -8.75
C SER A 52 0.21 -16.89 -9.17
N SER A 53 -0.80 -16.03 -9.17
CA SER A 53 -2.20 -16.45 -9.30
C SER A 53 -2.60 -16.84 -10.73
N ASN A 54 -2.46 -18.10 -11.13
CA ASN A 54 -3.35 -18.66 -12.16
C ASN A 54 -4.71 -19.01 -11.52
N PHE A 55 -5.48 -18.00 -11.12
CA PHE A 55 -6.87 -18.18 -10.66
C PHE A 55 -7.85 -17.43 -11.58
N PRO A 56 -8.99 -18.06 -11.93
CA PRO A 56 -9.98 -17.49 -12.82
C PRO A 56 -10.82 -16.49 -12.03
N THR A 57 -10.51 -15.21 -12.14
CA THR A 57 -11.42 -14.14 -11.74
C THR A 57 -12.33 -13.83 -12.93
N ASN A 58 -13.64 -13.62 -12.67
CA ASN A 58 -14.62 -13.19 -13.69
C ASN A 58 -14.42 -11.72 -14.12
N ALA A 59 -13.44 -11.02 -13.56
CA ALA A 59 -12.96 -9.76 -14.07
C ALA A 59 -12.09 -10.03 -15.30
N THR A 60 -12.40 -9.40 -16.42
CA THR A 60 -11.57 -9.43 -17.63
C THR A 60 -10.16 -9.02 -17.26
N LYS A 61 -9.23 -9.98 -17.10
CA LYS A 61 -7.82 -9.67 -16.93
C LYS A 61 -7.35 -8.98 -18.21
N THR A 62 -7.33 -7.65 -18.24
CA THR A 62 -6.30 -6.96 -19.01
C THR A 62 -4.97 -7.51 -18.48
N LYS A 63 -4.07 -7.79 -19.41
CA LYS A 63 -2.77 -8.43 -19.17
C LYS A 63 -2.12 -7.84 -17.91
N ARG A 64 -1.44 -8.67 -17.07
CA ARG A 64 -0.62 -8.14 -15.96
C ARG A 64 0.35 -7.12 -16.55
N GLU A 65 0.08 -5.86 -16.29
CA GLU A 65 0.78 -4.72 -16.89
C GLU A 65 1.36 -3.91 -15.73
N THR A 66 2.64 -3.59 -15.81
CA THR A 66 3.22 -2.52 -15.02
C THR A 66 2.51 -1.21 -15.36
N GLY A 67 2.16 -0.42 -14.37
CA GLY A 67 1.53 0.89 -14.60
C GLY A 67 0.00 0.84 -14.63
N GLU A 68 -0.60 -0.14 -13.94
CA GLU A 68 -2.05 -0.24 -13.80
C GLU A 68 -2.62 0.86 -12.91
N TRP A 69 -3.90 1.19 -13.14
CA TRP A 69 -4.62 2.23 -12.42
C TRP A 69 -6.03 1.79 -12.06
N VAL A 70 -6.61 2.45 -11.05
CA VAL A 70 -7.98 2.18 -10.58
C VAL A 70 -8.98 2.60 -11.66
N GLN A 71 -9.74 1.63 -12.16
CA GLN A 71 -10.65 1.80 -13.29
C GLN A 71 -12.01 2.37 -12.86
N LEU A 72 -12.46 2.04 -11.65
CA LEU A 72 -13.73 2.51 -11.11
C LEU A 72 -13.55 3.88 -10.47
N SER A 73 -14.29 4.88 -10.97
CA SER A 73 -14.23 6.24 -10.42
C SER A 73 -14.76 6.34 -8.98
N ALA A 74 -15.53 5.35 -8.53
CA ALA A 74 -15.97 5.27 -7.14
C ALA A 74 -14.78 5.05 -6.19
N ASP A 75 -13.78 4.28 -6.62
CA ASP A 75 -12.61 3.92 -5.81
C ASP A 75 -11.42 4.83 -6.08
N ALA A 76 -11.29 5.32 -7.32
CA ALA A 76 -10.17 6.15 -7.74
C ALA A 76 -10.12 7.50 -7.02
N ARG A 77 -8.93 7.87 -6.54
CA ARG A 77 -8.59 9.19 -6.01
C ARG A 77 -7.44 9.76 -6.82
N TRP A 78 -7.69 10.83 -7.57
CA TRP A 78 -6.66 11.43 -8.45
C TRP A 78 -5.99 12.67 -7.84
N ASP A 79 -6.67 13.38 -6.95
CA ASP A 79 -6.08 14.51 -6.24
C ASP A 79 -5.40 14.02 -4.96
N GLN A 80 -4.11 13.70 -5.07
CA GLN A 80 -3.30 13.34 -3.91
C GLN A 80 -2.83 14.55 -3.10
N SER A 81 -2.91 15.76 -3.67
CA SER A 81 -2.37 16.97 -3.05
C SER A 81 -3.13 17.41 -1.80
N ASN A 82 -4.40 17.00 -1.67
CA ASN A 82 -5.16 17.17 -0.43
C ASN A 82 -4.70 16.15 0.62
N ILE A 83 -3.81 16.56 1.51
CA ILE A 83 -3.29 15.74 2.62
C ILE A 83 -4.13 15.80 3.89
N GLN A 84 -5.20 16.60 3.90
CA GLN A 84 -6.12 16.84 5.04
C GLN A 84 -7.50 16.20 4.79
N ASP A 85 -7.52 15.08 4.08
CA ASP A 85 -8.70 14.48 3.43
C ASP A 85 -9.45 13.44 4.29
N GLY A 86 -9.26 13.48 5.60
CA GLY A 86 -9.83 12.52 6.54
C GLY A 86 -10.21 13.12 7.90
N VAL A 87 -10.53 12.26 8.86
CA VAL A 87 -11.10 12.64 10.16
C VAL A 87 -10.06 12.73 11.26
N GLY A 88 -9.40 13.88 11.39
CA GLY A 88 -8.48 14.13 12.51
C GLY A 88 -7.41 13.05 12.66
N ASP A 89 -6.97 12.80 13.90
CA ASP A 89 -5.86 11.87 14.20
C ASP A 89 -6.31 10.41 14.33
N GLY A 90 -7.62 10.15 14.36
CA GLY A 90 -8.17 8.82 14.61
C GLY A 90 -8.03 8.39 16.07
N SER A 91 -7.97 7.09 16.29
CA SER A 91 -7.83 6.50 17.62
C SER A 91 -6.76 5.41 17.60
N ASP A 92 -5.77 5.53 18.49
CA ASP A 92 -4.80 4.46 18.72
C ASP A 92 -5.44 3.32 19.52
N SER A 93 -6.17 2.47 18.79
CA SER A 93 -6.95 1.36 19.31
C SER A 93 -7.11 0.31 18.23
N TYR A 94 -7.20 -0.97 18.62
CA TYR A 94 -7.44 -2.06 17.69
C TYR A 94 -8.89 -2.55 17.78
N THR A 95 -9.57 -2.63 16.64
CA THR A 95 -10.87 -3.28 16.44
C THR A 95 -10.69 -4.47 15.53
N MET A 96 -11.05 -5.67 15.98
CA MET A 96 -11.03 -6.84 15.10
C MET A 96 -12.23 -6.81 14.15
N TYR A 97 -11.95 -6.72 12.85
CA TYR A 97 -12.97 -6.73 11.80
C TYR A 97 -13.12 -8.12 11.15
N TRP A 98 -14.35 -8.47 10.80
CA TRP A 98 -14.73 -9.79 10.27
C TRP A 98 -15.60 -9.66 9.04
N GLY A 99 -15.65 -10.71 8.21
CA GLY A 99 -16.60 -10.77 7.11
C GLY A 99 -16.06 -10.13 5.84
N SER A 100 -16.90 -9.40 5.13
CA SER A 100 -16.68 -9.10 3.71
C SER A 100 -15.84 -7.85 3.41
N GLY A 101 -15.54 -7.04 4.42
CA GLY A 101 -15.02 -5.68 4.24
C GLY A 101 -16.12 -4.62 4.18
N GLY A 102 -17.39 -5.02 4.13
CA GLY A 102 -18.50 -4.08 4.01
C GLY A 102 -18.79 -3.29 5.27
N SER A 103 -19.31 -2.07 5.10
CA SER A 103 -19.76 -1.23 6.22
C SER A 103 -20.89 -1.87 7.03
N TRP A 104 -21.72 -2.73 6.40
CA TRP A 104 -22.73 -3.52 7.11
C TRP A 104 -22.14 -4.58 8.05
N ASP A 105 -20.89 -4.99 7.84
CA ASP A 105 -20.12 -5.86 8.75
C ASP A 105 -19.34 -5.03 9.79
N GLY A 106 -19.51 -3.70 9.79
CA GLY A 106 -18.89 -2.77 10.75
C GLY A 106 -17.54 -2.20 10.31
N TRP A 107 -17.06 -2.51 9.11
CA TRP A 107 -15.81 -1.97 8.58
C TRP A 107 -15.90 -0.46 8.34
N PRO A 108 -14.80 0.28 8.56
CA PRO A 108 -14.83 1.72 8.37
C PRO A 108 -14.98 2.07 6.88
N THR A 109 -15.74 3.10 6.56
CA THR A 109 -15.74 3.70 5.22
C THR A 109 -14.61 4.73 5.09
N ARG A 110 -14.29 5.17 3.87
CA ARG A 110 -13.28 6.23 3.63
C ARG A 110 -13.59 7.52 4.39
N SER A 111 -14.86 7.81 4.68
CA SER A 111 -15.25 8.96 5.51
C SER A 111 -14.85 8.85 6.98
N GLN A 112 -14.43 7.67 7.43
CA GLN A 112 -13.94 7.40 8.79
C GLN A 112 -12.41 7.27 8.83
N TRP A 113 -11.73 7.34 7.69
CA TRP A 113 -10.28 7.26 7.64
C TRP A 113 -9.65 8.57 8.12
N VAL A 114 -8.52 8.47 8.79
CA VAL A 114 -7.70 9.64 9.16
C VAL A 114 -7.18 10.35 7.91
N SER A 115 -6.78 11.61 8.04
CA SER A 115 -6.11 12.27 6.91
C SER A 115 -4.73 11.66 6.66
N PHE A 116 -4.23 11.75 5.43
CA PHE A 116 -2.87 11.27 5.12
C PHE A 116 -1.79 11.95 5.98
N GLU A 117 -1.88 13.27 6.18
CA GLU A 117 -0.95 14.01 7.03
C GLU A 117 -0.91 13.45 8.45
N ASN A 118 -2.07 13.17 9.05
CA ASN A 118 -2.15 12.64 10.41
C ASN A 118 -1.68 11.19 10.46
N MET A 119 -2.08 10.36 9.49
CA MET A 119 -1.62 8.97 9.39
C MET A 119 -0.09 8.89 9.34
N PHE A 120 0.54 9.69 8.49
CA PHE A 120 1.99 9.73 8.37
C PHE A 120 2.65 10.27 9.64
N ASN A 121 2.15 11.38 10.20
CA ASN A 121 2.72 11.96 11.41
C ASN A 121 2.62 11.03 12.63
N ASN A 122 1.54 10.26 12.75
CA ASN A 122 1.37 9.27 13.81
C ASN A 122 2.35 8.10 13.68
N ASN A 123 2.72 7.74 12.44
CA ASN A 123 3.56 6.58 12.15
C ASN A 123 5.04 6.91 11.88
N LYS A 124 5.43 8.17 11.62
CA LYS A 124 6.79 8.50 11.19
C LYS A 124 7.87 8.05 12.18
N ASN A 125 7.63 8.16 13.49
CA ASN A 125 8.58 7.71 14.51
C ASN A 125 8.83 6.20 14.42
N PHE A 126 7.78 5.44 14.08
CA PHE A 126 7.88 4.03 13.80
C PHE A 126 8.67 3.78 12.52
N MET A 127 8.38 4.49 11.42
CA MET A 127 9.13 4.37 10.17
C MET A 127 10.64 4.60 10.37
N PHE A 128 11.02 5.68 11.09
CA PHE A 128 12.39 6.00 11.46
C PHE A 128 13.11 4.92 12.29
N SER A 129 12.39 4.00 12.92
CA SER A 129 12.98 2.95 13.76
C SER A 129 12.76 1.54 13.21
N SER A 130 11.96 1.41 12.16
CA SER A 130 11.38 0.14 11.71
C SER A 130 12.44 -0.85 11.22
N CYS A 131 13.52 -0.39 10.60
CA CYS A 131 14.56 -1.29 10.07
C CYS A 131 15.34 -2.06 11.13
N SER A 132 15.42 -1.53 12.36
CA SER A 132 16.19 -2.13 13.45
C SER A 132 15.79 -3.57 13.78
N GLN A 133 14.56 -3.97 13.48
CA GLN A 133 14.09 -5.34 13.64
C GLN A 133 14.84 -6.37 12.78
N TRP A 134 15.37 -5.95 11.62
CA TRP A 134 16.17 -6.78 10.73
C TRP A 134 17.67 -6.56 10.95
N GLY A 135 18.05 -5.76 11.95
CA GLY A 135 19.46 -5.46 12.24
C GLY A 135 20.17 -4.66 11.16
N VAL A 136 19.43 -3.94 10.30
CA VAL A 136 19.99 -3.02 9.30
C VAL A 136 19.80 -1.57 9.75
N ASP A 137 20.54 -0.65 9.14
CA ASP A 137 20.47 0.77 9.48
C ASP A 137 19.06 1.33 9.27
N ASN A 138 18.61 2.12 10.26
CA ASN A 138 17.34 2.82 10.23
C ASN A 138 17.29 3.91 9.17
N ASP A 139 16.07 4.22 8.75
CA ASP A 139 15.82 5.22 7.73
C ASP A 139 16.24 6.62 8.20
N SER A 140 16.82 7.36 7.27
CA SER A 140 17.18 8.76 7.45
C SER A 140 16.00 9.68 7.09
N GLY A 141 16.10 10.94 7.52
CA GLY A 141 15.14 11.99 7.17
C GLY A 141 14.77 12.07 5.68
N PRO A 142 15.77 12.13 4.78
CA PRO A 142 15.54 12.11 3.35
C PRO A 142 14.82 10.86 2.82
N GLU A 143 15.01 9.69 3.43
CA GLU A 143 14.37 8.45 3.00
C GLU A 143 12.91 8.38 3.43
N VAL A 144 12.60 8.81 4.65
CA VAL A 144 11.22 8.96 5.11
C VAL A 144 10.49 10.04 4.29
N GLY A 145 11.18 11.13 3.94
CA GLY A 145 10.68 12.13 3.00
C GLY A 145 10.41 11.55 1.59
N ALA A 146 11.32 10.70 1.09
CA ALA A 146 11.13 10.02 -0.20
C ALA A 146 9.89 9.12 -0.21
N ILE A 147 9.57 8.44 0.91
CA ILE A 147 8.33 7.67 1.04
C ILE A 147 7.11 8.57 0.89
N TRP A 148 7.07 9.71 1.61
CA TRP A 148 5.98 10.69 1.49
C TRP A 148 5.80 11.14 0.04
N ASP A 149 6.86 11.66 -0.59
CA ASP A 149 6.77 12.21 -1.94
C ASP A 149 6.36 11.15 -2.97
N SER A 150 6.91 9.94 -2.86
CA SER A 150 6.61 8.82 -3.76
C SER A 150 5.18 8.33 -3.64
N ILE A 151 4.60 8.29 -2.43
CA ILE A 151 3.19 7.91 -2.26
C ILE A 151 2.27 8.91 -2.98
N GLN A 152 2.58 10.20 -2.88
CA GLN A 152 1.78 11.26 -3.51
C GLN A 152 1.85 11.16 -5.04
N GLU A 153 3.06 10.95 -5.57
CA GLU A 153 3.29 10.78 -7.00
C GLU A 153 2.60 9.53 -7.54
N VAL A 154 2.90 8.36 -6.97
CA VAL A 154 2.36 7.08 -7.43
C VAL A 154 0.84 7.00 -7.23
N GLY A 155 0.31 7.56 -6.15
CA GLY A 155 -1.13 7.66 -5.94
C GLY A 155 -1.83 8.50 -7.02
N ALA A 156 -1.17 9.55 -7.53
CA ALA A 156 -1.73 10.39 -8.59
C ALA A 156 -1.68 9.71 -9.96
N GLU A 157 -0.70 8.84 -10.18
CA GLU A 157 -0.57 8.05 -11.43
C GLU A 157 -1.55 6.89 -11.50
N THR A 158 -1.77 6.22 -10.36
CA THR A 158 -2.54 4.98 -10.28
C THR A 158 -3.99 5.20 -9.84
N GLY A 159 -4.30 6.36 -9.26
CA GLY A 159 -5.61 6.63 -8.67
C GLY A 159 -5.84 5.89 -7.35
N VAL A 160 -4.83 5.22 -6.79
CA VAL A 160 -4.95 4.56 -5.47
C VAL A 160 -4.89 5.62 -4.37
N ASP A 161 -5.79 5.54 -3.40
CA ASP A 161 -5.82 6.47 -2.26
C ASP A 161 -4.49 6.41 -1.47
N HIS A 162 -3.80 7.55 -1.33
CA HIS A 162 -2.51 7.62 -0.64
C HIS A 162 -2.49 7.07 0.79
N ARG A 163 -3.62 7.12 1.51
CA ARG A 163 -3.74 6.54 2.86
C ARG A 163 -3.67 5.01 2.79
N PHE A 164 -4.25 4.42 1.76
CA PHE A 164 -4.20 2.98 1.53
C PHE A 164 -2.79 2.51 1.15
N ILE A 165 -2.08 3.27 0.30
CA ILE A 165 -0.67 3.00 -0.02
C ILE A 165 0.17 3.01 1.27
N LEU A 166 0.03 4.05 2.11
CA LEU A 166 0.74 4.13 3.39
C LEU A 166 0.36 2.99 4.35
N ALA A 167 -0.93 2.61 4.42
CA ALA A 167 -1.38 1.49 5.25
C ALA A 167 -0.67 0.19 4.89
N VAL A 168 -0.51 -0.08 3.59
CA VAL A 168 0.17 -1.28 3.07
C VAL A 168 1.67 -1.20 3.33
N ILE A 169 2.35 -0.07 3.07
CA ILE A 169 3.77 0.11 3.42
C ILE A 169 4.00 -0.20 4.90
N LEU A 170 3.16 0.35 5.77
CA LEU A 170 3.26 0.12 7.21
C LEU A 170 3.02 -1.34 7.55
N GLN A 171 2.05 -2.02 6.93
CA GLN A 171 1.77 -3.43 7.16
C GLN A 171 2.92 -4.34 6.69
N GLU A 172 3.55 -4.03 5.57
CA GLU A 172 4.54 -4.90 4.93
C GLU A 172 5.95 -4.74 5.53
N SER A 173 6.35 -3.52 5.88
CA SER A 173 7.72 -3.22 6.30
C SER A 173 7.84 -2.29 7.51
N GLY A 174 6.73 -1.79 8.03
CA GLY A 174 6.74 -0.71 9.01
C GLY A 174 7.28 0.62 8.46
N GLY A 175 7.50 0.70 7.15
CA GLY A 175 8.14 1.82 6.48
C GLY A 175 9.63 1.65 6.19
N CYS A 176 10.26 0.51 6.50
CA CYS A 176 11.69 0.32 6.28
C CYS A 176 12.05 0.17 4.80
N VAL A 177 12.82 1.12 4.24
CA VAL A 177 13.26 1.05 2.83
C VAL A 177 14.27 -0.08 2.57
N ARG A 178 14.80 -0.70 3.62
CA ARG A 178 15.75 -1.82 3.59
C ARG A 178 15.13 -3.14 4.09
N ALA A 179 13.80 -3.25 4.08
CA ALA A 179 13.14 -4.51 4.40
C ALA A 179 13.75 -5.63 3.52
N PRO A 180 14.17 -6.75 4.12
CA PRO A 180 14.73 -7.86 3.37
C PRO A 180 13.66 -8.43 2.44
N THR A 181 14.13 -9.01 1.35
CA THR A 181 13.23 -9.71 0.42
C THR A 181 12.74 -11.00 1.07
N SER A 182 11.43 -11.19 1.14
CA SER A 182 10.84 -12.47 1.54
C SER A 182 10.69 -13.40 0.34
N ASN A 183 10.63 -14.71 0.60
CA ASN A 183 10.45 -15.70 -0.47
C ASN A 183 9.71 -16.96 0.01
N TYR A 184 8.45 -17.10 -0.39
CA TYR A 184 7.61 -18.29 -0.15
C TYR A 184 7.28 -19.05 -1.44
N GLY A 185 8.21 -19.04 -2.40
CA GLY A 185 8.00 -19.54 -3.76
C GLY A 185 7.82 -18.43 -4.79
N VAL A 186 7.66 -17.19 -4.33
CA VAL A 186 7.72 -15.94 -5.09
C VAL A 186 8.58 -14.97 -4.30
N ARG A 187 9.41 -14.18 -4.99
CA ARG A 187 10.29 -13.18 -4.40
C ARG A 187 9.49 -11.90 -4.14
N ASN A 188 9.45 -11.42 -2.90
CA ASN A 188 8.69 -10.22 -2.54
C ASN A 188 9.64 -9.17 -1.92
N PRO A 189 10.24 -8.29 -2.74
CA PRO A 189 11.25 -7.35 -2.27
C PRO A 189 10.69 -6.05 -1.71
N GLY A 190 11.59 -5.31 -1.04
CA GLY A 190 11.42 -3.87 -0.86
C GLY A 190 10.33 -3.45 0.11
N LEU A 191 10.01 -2.15 0.07
CA LEU A 191 9.19 -1.44 1.03
C LEU A 191 7.75 -1.98 1.13
N MET A 192 7.19 -2.44 0.02
CA MET A 192 5.81 -2.95 -0.07
C MET A 192 5.75 -4.48 -0.22
N GLN A 193 6.89 -5.18 -0.12
CA GLN A 193 6.99 -6.63 -0.32
C GLN A 193 6.16 -7.06 -1.54
N ASP A 194 6.39 -6.41 -2.68
CA ASP A 194 5.55 -6.54 -3.86
C ASP A 194 5.90 -7.78 -4.68
N HIS A 195 4.99 -8.26 -5.53
CA HIS A 195 5.14 -9.58 -6.15
C HIS A 195 6.18 -9.55 -7.27
N ASP A 196 7.33 -10.18 -7.02
CA ASP A 196 8.44 -10.35 -7.97
C ASP A 196 8.91 -9.03 -8.59
N GLY A 197 8.97 -7.98 -7.76
CA GLY A 197 9.48 -6.66 -8.13
C GLY A 197 10.99 -6.63 -8.39
N ASP A 198 11.47 -5.57 -9.02
CA ASP A 198 12.89 -5.38 -9.30
C ASP A 198 13.58 -4.51 -8.24
N ALA A 199 12.85 -3.55 -7.65
CA ALA A 199 13.44 -2.55 -6.77
C ALA A 199 13.63 -3.05 -5.32
N THR A 200 14.83 -2.82 -4.79
CA THR A 200 15.14 -3.07 -3.37
C THR A 200 16.42 -2.37 -2.96
N CYS A 201 16.48 -1.91 -1.71
CA CYS A 201 17.71 -1.48 -1.05
C CYS A 201 18.31 -2.55 -0.13
N ASN A 202 17.73 -3.75 -0.09
CA ASN A 202 18.27 -4.92 0.61
C ASN A 202 18.13 -6.14 -0.31
N SER A 203 19.09 -6.26 -1.22
CA SER A 203 19.04 -7.20 -2.34
C SER A 203 19.50 -8.59 -1.91
N ASP A 204 18.58 -9.54 -1.94
CA ASP A 204 18.84 -10.98 -1.85
C ASP A 204 19.65 -11.52 -3.04
N ILE A 205 19.53 -10.89 -4.22
CA ILE A 205 20.24 -11.30 -5.44
C ILE A 205 21.72 -10.94 -5.37
N THR A 206 22.04 -9.72 -4.92
CA THR A 206 23.43 -9.21 -4.88
C THR A 206 24.08 -9.33 -3.51
N GLY A 207 23.28 -9.52 -2.46
CA GLY A 207 23.72 -9.48 -1.07
C GLY A 207 24.03 -8.07 -0.55
N VAL A 208 23.71 -7.02 -1.32
CA VAL A 208 24.02 -5.63 -0.97
C VAL A 208 22.85 -4.97 -0.26
N VAL A 209 23.14 -4.41 0.92
CA VAL A 209 22.27 -3.46 1.63
C VAL A 209 22.73 -2.05 1.29
N GLN A 210 21.89 -1.27 0.64
CA GLN A 210 22.18 0.12 0.26
C GLN A 210 21.87 1.05 1.43
N ASN A 211 22.82 1.93 1.75
CA ASN A 211 22.65 2.98 2.75
C ASN A 211 23.44 4.24 2.34
N PRO A 212 22.79 5.38 2.04
CA PRO A 212 21.34 5.57 1.96
C PRO A 212 20.71 4.82 0.77
N CYS A 213 19.43 4.51 0.89
CA CYS A 213 18.56 4.04 -0.18
C CYS A 213 18.23 5.22 -1.12
N PRO A 214 18.51 5.12 -2.43
CA PRO A 214 18.22 6.21 -3.36
C PRO A 214 16.72 6.51 -3.46
N THR A 215 16.34 7.79 -3.55
CA THR A 215 14.94 8.23 -3.73
C THR A 215 14.25 7.52 -4.90
N ALA A 216 14.91 7.40 -6.04
CA ALA A 216 14.35 6.69 -7.20
C ALA A 216 14.10 5.19 -6.93
N THR A 217 14.90 4.57 -6.07
CA THR A 217 14.65 3.17 -5.65
C THR A 217 13.45 3.10 -4.71
N VAL A 218 13.30 4.06 -3.78
CA VAL A 218 12.12 4.16 -2.90
C VAL A 218 10.84 4.35 -3.70
N GLU A 219 10.86 5.27 -4.67
CA GLU A 219 9.74 5.51 -5.57
C GLU A 219 9.39 4.26 -6.37
N GLN A 220 10.39 3.58 -6.95
CA GLN A 220 10.15 2.36 -7.72
C GLN A 220 9.57 1.23 -6.85
N MET A 221 10.02 1.05 -5.60
CA MET A 221 9.41 0.08 -4.68
C MET A 221 7.92 0.36 -4.44
N ILE A 222 7.55 1.64 -4.29
CA ILE A 222 6.14 2.05 -4.09
C ILE A 222 5.33 1.89 -5.38
N ARG A 223 5.93 2.24 -6.52
CA ARG A 223 5.34 2.12 -7.85
C ARG A 223 5.05 0.66 -8.21
N GLU A 224 5.98 -0.25 -7.94
CA GLU A 224 5.82 -1.69 -8.16
C GLU A 224 4.70 -2.28 -7.28
N GLY A 225 4.70 -1.97 -5.98
CA GLY A 225 3.62 -2.39 -5.07
C GLY A 225 2.25 -1.80 -5.40
N THR A 226 2.18 -0.60 -5.97
CA THR A 226 0.90 0.08 -6.24
C THR A 226 0.37 -0.18 -7.64
N ALA A 227 1.23 -0.05 -8.66
CA ALA A 227 0.88 -0.14 -10.07
C ALA A 227 1.15 -1.53 -10.69
N GLY A 228 1.70 -2.45 -9.90
CA GLY A 228 2.01 -3.81 -10.31
C GLY A 228 3.39 -3.96 -10.96
N THR A 229 3.83 -5.20 -11.04
CA THR A 229 5.10 -5.59 -11.66
C THR A 229 4.84 -6.30 -12.99
N ASN A 230 5.90 -6.74 -13.66
CA ASN A 230 5.75 -7.59 -14.85
C ASN A 230 5.17 -8.97 -14.53
N SER A 231 5.25 -9.40 -13.25
CA SER A 231 4.96 -10.75 -12.79
C SER A 231 3.73 -10.82 -11.87
N GLY A 232 3.33 -9.68 -11.30
CA GLY A 232 2.37 -9.65 -10.21
C GLY A 232 1.52 -8.37 -10.16
N ASP A 233 0.41 -8.50 -9.43
CA ASP A 233 -0.64 -7.50 -9.32
C ASP A 233 -0.26 -6.48 -8.22
N GLY A 234 -0.36 -5.18 -8.51
CA GLY A 234 -0.25 -4.12 -7.51
C GLY A 234 -1.60 -3.77 -6.88
N LEU A 235 -1.61 -2.81 -5.96
CA LEU A 235 -2.84 -2.34 -5.29
C LEU A 235 -3.94 -1.92 -6.29
N ALA A 236 -3.60 -1.25 -7.39
CA ALA A 236 -4.57 -0.86 -8.42
C ALA A 236 -5.25 -2.08 -9.04
N ASN A 237 -4.47 -3.11 -9.39
CA ASN A 237 -5.01 -4.39 -9.89
C ASN A 237 -5.92 -5.05 -8.86
N CYS A 238 -5.51 -5.06 -7.59
CA CYS A 238 -6.27 -5.66 -6.50
C CYS A 238 -7.62 -4.96 -6.26
N ILE A 239 -7.66 -3.63 -6.34
CA ILE A 239 -8.90 -2.83 -6.26
C ILE A 239 -9.81 -3.16 -7.44
N ASN A 240 -9.28 -3.15 -8.66
CA ASN A 240 -10.06 -3.49 -9.86
C ASN A 240 -10.63 -4.93 -9.80
N GLN A 241 -9.94 -5.86 -9.14
CA GLN A 241 -10.39 -7.23 -8.93
C GLN A 241 -11.42 -7.39 -7.81
N ALA A 242 -11.44 -6.49 -6.83
CA ALA A 242 -12.37 -6.57 -5.70
C ALA A 242 -13.83 -6.42 -6.16
N GLY A 243 -14.10 -5.40 -6.98
CA GLY A 243 -15.24 -5.31 -7.90
C GLY A 243 -16.62 -5.03 -7.28
N TRP A 244 -16.70 -4.45 -6.08
CA TRP A 244 -17.95 -4.14 -5.38
C TRP A 244 -18.42 -2.69 -5.59
N SER A 245 -17.55 -1.81 -6.11
CA SER A 245 -17.82 -0.39 -6.35
C SER A 245 -18.20 0.39 -5.07
N ASP A 246 -17.66 -0.04 -3.94
CA ASP A 246 -17.80 0.62 -2.63
C ASP A 246 -16.53 0.46 -1.80
N ASP A 247 -16.49 1.08 -0.62
CA ASP A 247 -15.29 1.10 0.23
C ASP A 247 -14.82 -0.29 0.69
N ALA A 248 -15.64 -1.35 0.56
CA ALA A 248 -15.18 -2.72 0.81
C ALA A 248 -14.08 -3.14 -0.16
N ASP A 249 -13.99 -2.53 -1.34
CA ASP A 249 -12.99 -2.84 -2.35
C ASP A 249 -11.55 -2.63 -1.86
N PHE A 250 -11.31 -1.68 -0.97
CA PHE A 250 -9.97 -1.49 -0.39
C PHE A 250 -9.57 -2.64 0.54
N TYR A 251 -10.48 -3.14 1.37
CA TYR A 251 -10.18 -4.25 2.29
C TYR A 251 -10.10 -5.59 1.55
N ARG A 252 -10.93 -5.77 0.53
CA ARG A 252 -10.85 -6.91 -0.39
C ARG A 252 -9.56 -6.85 -1.18
N ALA A 253 -9.15 -5.68 -1.66
CA ALA A 253 -7.87 -5.47 -2.34
C ALA A 253 -6.69 -5.79 -1.42
N ALA A 254 -6.73 -5.36 -0.15
CA ALA A 254 -5.72 -5.74 0.84
C ALA A 254 -5.62 -7.27 1.00
N ARG A 255 -6.77 -7.96 1.05
CA ARG A 255 -6.80 -9.42 1.10
C ARG A 255 -6.21 -10.07 -0.15
N ILE A 256 -6.52 -9.54 -1.33
CA ILE A 256 -5.97 -10.01 -2.62
C ILE A 256 -4.47 -9.74 -2.68
N TYR A 257 -4.01 -8.56 -2.24
CA TYR A 257 -2.59 -8.21 -2.20
C TYR A 257 -1.80 -9.17 -1.30
N ASN A 258 -2.35 -9.57 -0.16
CA ASN A 258 -1.70 -10.50 0.77
C ASN A 258 -1.69 -11.96 0.29
N SER A 259 -2.83 -12.45 -0.22
CA SER A 259 -3.09 -13.89 -0.42
C SER A 259 -3.37 -14.30 -1.87
N GLY A 260 -3.39 -13.33 -2.79
CA GLY A 260 -3.68 -13.51 -4.21
C GLY A 260 -5.16 -13.66 -4.57
N SER A 261 -6.07 -13.78 -3.58
CA SER A 261 -7.51 -13.88 -3.81
C SER A 261 -8.32 -13.65 -2.54
N VAL A 262 -9.63 -13.40 -2.67
CA VAL A 262 -10.57 -13.52 -1.54
C VAL A 262 -11.07 -14.97 -1.49
N ASP A 263 -11.17 -15.54 -0.29
CA ASP A 263 -11.71 -16.88 -0.09
C ASP A 263 -13.14 -17.02 -0.67
N SER A 264 -13.51 -18.24 -1.05
CA SER A 264 -14.84 -18.53 -1.63
C SER A 264 -16.02 -18.17 -0.72
N SER A 265 -15.82 -18.13 0.60
CA SER A 265 -16.83 -17.65 1.56
C SER A 265 -17.05 -16.14 1.52
N GLY A 266 -16.14 -15.38 0.88
CA GLY A 266 -16.15 -13.93 0.85
C GLY A 266 -15.58 -13.27 2.11
N ARG A 267 -15.19 -14.06 3.12
CA ARG A 267 -14.63 -13.59 4.40
C ARG A 267 -13.16 -13.22 4.24
N LEU A 268 -12.77 -12.04 4.71
CA LEU A 268 -11.40 -11.52 4.55
C LEU A 268 -10.40 -12.12 5.54
N GLU A 269 -10.91 -12.70 6.63
CA GLU A 269 -10.13 -13.50 7.57
C GLU A 269 -9.87 -14.94 7.09
N ALA A 270 -10.64 -15.44 6.11
CA ALA A 270 -10.57 -16.84 5.69
C ALA A 270 -9.61 -17.07 4.53
N GLY A 271 -9.15 -18.31 4.34
CA GLY A 271 -8.24 -18.71 3.25
C GLY A 271 -6.82 -18.94 3.75
N ILE A 272 -5.82 -18.56 2.97
CA ILE A 272 -4.39 -18.76 3.28
C ILE A 272 -3.69 -17.44 3.66
N ALA A 273 -2.39 -17.49 3.96
CA ALA A 273 -1.58 -16.32 4.35
C ALA A 273 -2.09 -15.63 5.63
N THR A 274 -1.65 -14.41 5.89
CA THR A 274 -2.01 -13.63 7.09
C THR A 274 -3.52 -13.38 7.12
N HIS A 275 -4.21 -13.97 8.09
CA HIS A 275 -5.64 -13.86 8.27
C HIS A 275 -6.05 -12.47 8.75
N CYS A 276 -5.22 -11.84 9.58
CA CYS A 276 -5.50 -10.52 10.15
C CYS A 276 -5.29 -9.35 9.18
N TYR A 277 -4.70 -9.58 8.00
CA TYR A 277 -4.17 -8.54 7.11
C TYR A 277 -5.18 -7.44 6.81
N ALA A 278 -6.38 -7.79 6.34
CA ALA A 278 -7.39 -6.78 5.99
C ALA A 278 -7.87 -5.99 7.22
N SER A 279 -8.06 -6.66 8.37
CA SER A 279 -8.43 -6.01 9.64
C SER A 279 -7.34 -5.04 10.09
N ASP A 280 -6.06 -5.43 9.98
CA ASP A 280 -4.93 -4.58 10.35
C ASP A 280 -4.83 -3.33 9.46
N ILE A 281 -5.12 -3.48 8.16
CA ILE A 281 -5.20 -2.35 7.22
C ILE A 281 -6.33 -1.39 7.62
N ALA A 282 -7.52 -1.90 7.93
CA ALA A 282 -8.64 -1.07 8.39
C ALA A 282 -8.30 -0.27 9.66
N ASN A 283 -7.61 -0.90 10.61
CA ASN A 283 -7.18 -0.23 11.84
C ASN A 283 -6.16 0.89 11.60
N ARG A 284 -5.17 0.66 10.71
CA ARG A 284 -4.20 1.71 10.34
C ARG A 284 -4.87 2.91 9.68
N LEU A 285 -5.83 2.66 8.81
CA LEU A 285 -6.62 3.71 8.15
C LEU A 285 -7.46 4.52 9.15
N THR A 286 -7.73 3.99 10.35
CA THR A 286 -8.43 4.68 11.45
C THR A 286 -7.52 5.18 12.58
N GLY A 287 -6.20 5.13 12.40
CA GLY A 287 -5.22 5.74 13.32
C GLY A 287 -4.55 4.80 14.33
N TRP A 288 -4.66 3.48 14.16
CA TRP A 288 -3.94 2.51 15.00
C TRP A 288 -2.43 2.56 14.76
N VAL A 289 -1.64 2.66 15.84
CA VAL A 289 -0.17 2.62 15.79
C VAL A 289 0.42 1.76 16.91
N TYR A 290 0.21 2.11 18.19
CA TYR A 290 0.91 1.49 19.33
C TYR A 290 0.01 0.64 20.23
N ALA A 291 -1.32 0.77 20.14
CA ALA A 291 -2.20 -0.08 20.91
C ALA A 291 -1.94 -1.56 20.60
N SER A 292 -2.13 -2.42 21.59
CA SER A 292 -1.88 -3.86 21.42
C SER A 292 -2.67 -4.41 20.24
N HIS A 293 -1.99 -5.18 19.39
CA HIS A 293 -2.63 -5.93 18.30
C HIS A 293 -3.67 -6.89 18.86
N GLY A 294 -4.91 -6.73 18.44
CA GLY A 294 -6.06 -7.47 18.98
C GLY A 294 -6.53 -8.62 18.11
N CYS A 295 -5.85 -8.90 16.99
CA CYS A 295 -6.23 -10.03 16.15
C CYS A 295 -5.79 -11.34 16.78
N THR A 296 -6.60 -12.39 16.59
CA THR A 296 -6.30 -13.74 17.12
C THR A 296 -6.24 -14.82 16.05
N CYS A 297 -6.51 -14.49 14.78
CA CYS A 297 -6.62 -15.49 13.71
C CYS A 297 -5.30 -16.06 13.24
N ASP A 298 -4.23 -15.26 13.27
CA ASP A 298 -2.93 -15.72 12.81
C ASP A 298 -2.35 -16.78 13.76
N ASP A 299 -2.51 -16.56 15.08
CA ASP A 299 -2.03 -17.49 16.11
C ASP A 299 -3.00 -18.64 16.40
N ASN A 300 -4.31 -18.40 16.22
CA ASN A 300 -5.34 -19.38 16.46
C ASN A 300 -6.48 -19.24 15.43
N PRO A 301 -6.32 -19.79 14.21
CA PRO A 301 -7.35 -19.70 13.17
C PRO A 301 -8.74 -20.14 13.65
N SER A 302 -8.80 -21.12 14.55
CA SER A 302 -10.08 -21.61 15.10
C SER A 302 -10.84 -20.56 15.93
N SER A 303 -10.18 -19.54 16.50
CA SER A 303 -10.86 -18.42 17.20
C SER A 303 -11.72 -17.58 16.25
N CYS A 304 -11.47 -17.72 14.96
CA CYS A 304 -12.07 -16.98 13.87
C CYS A 304 -13.05 -17.83 13.06
N GLY A 305 -13.26 -19.10 13.44
CA GLY A 305 -14.09 -20.03 12.69
C GLY A 305 -13.56 -20.28 11.27
N ILE A 306 -12.24 -20.40 11.14
CA ILE A 306 -11.50 -20.78 9.93
C ILE A 306 -10.56 -21.95 10.23
#